data_AF-A0A1D1XJM0-F1
#
_entry.id   AF-A0A1D1XJM0-F1
#
_cell.length_a   1.000
_cell.length_b   1.000
_cell.length_c   1.000
_cell.angle_alpha   90.00
_cell.angle_beta   90.00
_cell.angle_gamma   90.00
#
_symmetry.space_group_name_H-M   'P 1'
#
loop_
_entity.id
_entity.type
_entity.pdbx_description
1 polymer ?
#
loop_
_entity_poly.entity_id
_entity_poly.type
_entity_poly.pdbx_seq_one_letter_code
_entity_poly.pdbx_strand_id
1 'polypeptide(L)'
;SFGVVLLELVGGRPAMDAARGTTSIVAWAVPLIGAAREAEVFDPRVAPPRGGAMERAAGRMLGVAARCVSPDEERRPSMGEVVAELQHVLDRVRSPPARWWNMVIGGGLFARRSHPCMGGCAKAGGRNRNHLIHDEPEEASGGSSG
;
A
#
# COMPACT_ATOMS: atom_id res chain seq x y z
N SER A 1 25.05 -1.74 8.15
CA SER A 1 23.99 -2.20 7.23
C SER A 1 22.69 -1.50 7.58
N PHE A 2 21.98 -0.91 6.62
CA PHE A 2 20.75 -0.16 6.87
C PHE A 2 19.59 -1.05 7.37
N GLY A 3 19.40 -2.22 6.77
CA GLY A 3 18.30 -3.11 7.15
C GLY A 3 18.35 -3.60 8.59
N VAL A 4 19.56 -3.82 9.14
CA VAL A 4 19.74 -4.15 10.56
C VAL A 4 19.23 -3.03 11.46
N VAL A 5 19.63 -1.78 11.16
CA VAL A 5 19.20 -0.61 11.93
C VAL A 5 17.68 -0.42 11.85
N LEU A 6 17.09 -0.61 10.67
CA LEU A 6 15.63 -0.53 10.53
C LEU A 6 14.90 -1.58 11.38
N LEU A 7 15.42 -2.81 11.46
CA LEU A 7 14.89 -3.85 12.34
C LEU A 7 15.08 -3.52 13.82
N GLU A 8 16.21 -2.93 14.21
CA GLU A 8 16.47 -2.50 15.60
C GLU A 8 15.47 -1.43 16.06
N LEU A 9 15.20 -0.46 15.19
CA LEU A 9 14.23 0.60 15.44
C LEU A 9 12.81 0.05 15.57
N VAL A 10 12.40 -0.83 14.66
CA VAL A 10 11.04 -1.38 14.64
C VAL A 10 10.82 -2.38 15.78
N GLY A 11 11.80 -3.24 16.06
CA GLY A 11 11.70 -4.29 17.06
C GLY A 11 12.13 -3.90 18.47
N GLY A 12 12.70 -2.69 18.64
CA GLY A 12 13.06 -2.16 19.95
C GLY A 12 14.09 -3.00 20.72
N ARG A 13 14.91 -3.76 19.99
CA ARG A 13 15.89 -4.70 20.55
C ARG A 13 17.25 -4.53 19.86
N PRO A 14 18.37 -4.85 20.52
CA PRO A 14 19.70 -4.70 19.93
C PRO A 14 19.92 -5.67 18.77
N ALA A 15 20.80 -5.30 17.83
CA ALA A 15 21.19 -6.15 16.70
C ALA A 15 21.68 -7.54 17.11
N MET A 16 22.31 -7.64 18.28
CA MET A 16 22.73 -8.89 18.91
C MET A 16 22.15 -8.95 20.32
N ASP A 17 21.25 -9.89 20.57
CA ASP A 17 20.64 -10.07 21.89
C ASP A 17 21.41 -11.13 22.67
N ALA A 18 22.35 -10.68 23.50
CA ALA A 18 23.12 -11.56 24.39
C ALA A 18 22.26 -12.16 25.52
N ALA A 19 21.18 -11.50 25.93
CA ALA A 19 20.30 -11.98 27.00
C ALA A 19 19.44 -13.18 26.55
N ARG A 20 19.23 -13.33 25.24
CA ARG A 20 18.47 -14.44 24.62
C ARG A 20 19.38 -15.33 23.76
N GLY A 21 20.47 -15.80 24.36
CA GLY A 21 21.34 -16.80 23.73
C GLY A 21 22.11 -16.30 22.50
N THR A 22 22.52 -15.02 22.49
CA THR A 22 23.26 -14.38 21.39
C THR A 22 22.61 -14.58 20.03
N THR A 23 21.34 -14.22 19.91
CA THR A 23 20.60 -14.29 18.65
C THR A 23 20.68 -12.95 17.92
N SER A 24 21.01 -12.97 16.63
CA SER A 24 20.96 -11.76 15.81
C SER A 24 19.53 -11.34 15.55
N ILE A 25 19.28 -10.03 15.48
CA ILE A 25 17.96 -9.49 15.18
C ILE A 25 17.44 -9.98 13.82
N VAL A 26 18.33 -10.19 12.86
CA VAL A 26 18.03 -10.71 11.52
C VAL A 26 17.53 -12.15 11.61
N ALA A 27 18.23 -13.01 12.35
CA ALA A 27 17.85 -14.42 12.52
C ALA A 27 16.47 -14.57 13.20
N TRP A 28 16.08 -13.61 14.03
CA TRP A 28 14.77 -13.58 14.66
C TRP A 28 13.68 -12.96 13.77
N ALA A 29 13.93 -11.79 13.15
CA ALA A 29 12.91 -11.02 12.46
C ALA A 29 12.58 -11.57 11.06
N VAL A 30 13.57 -11.97 10.28
CA VAL A 30 13.37 -12.37 8.87
C VAL A 30 12.40 -13.57 8.73
N PRO A 31 12.49 -14.63 9.56
CA PRO A 31 11.52 -15.72 9.50
C PRO A 31 10.08 -15.29 9.83
N LEU A 32 9.90 -14.33 10.75
CA LEU A 32 8.59 -13.80 11.10
C LEU A 32 7.99 -12.98 9.97
N ILE A 33 8.81 -12.16 9.30
CA ILE A 33 8.42 -11.39 8.11
C ILE A 33 8.03 -12.34 6.98
N GLY A 34 8.82 -13.39 6.73
CA GLY A 34 8.51 -14.40 5.71
C GLY A 34 7.25 -15.21 5.99
N ALA A 35 6.87 -15.35 7.26
CA ALA A 35 5.66 -16.04 7.70
C ALA A 35 4.42 -15.12 7.78
N ALA A 36 4.49 -13.86 7.31
CA ALA A 36 3.44 -12.86 7.45
C ALA A 36 2.98 -12.66 8.92
N ARG A 37 3.95 -12.69 9.84
CA ARG A 37 3.78 -12.47 11.28
C ARG A 37 4.43 -11.15 11.70
N GLU A 38 4.19 -10.10 10.92
CA GLU A 38 4.83 -8.79 11.09
C GLU A 38 4.49 -8.14 12.44
N ALA A 39 3.29 -8.40 12.97
CA ALA A 39 2.85 -7.88 14.26
C ALA A 39 3.79 -8.27 15.41
N GLU A 40 4.45 -9.42 15.32
CA GLU A 40 5.38 -9.92 16.34
C GLU A 40 6.78 -9.30 16.24
N VAL A 41 7.07 -8.62 15.12
CA VAL A 41 8.35 -7.94 14.89
C VAL A 41 8.37 -6.57 15.56
N PHE A 42 7.21 -5.95 15.79
CA PHE A 42 7.12 -4.63 16.39
C PHE A 42 7.48 -4.64 17.88
N ASP A 43 8.13 -3.57 18.33
CA ASP A 43 8.47 -3.35 19.74
C ASP A 43 7.19 -3.41 20.60
N PRO A 44 7.13 -4.30 21.61
CA PRO A 44 5.95 -4.46 22.47
C PRO A 44 5.63 -3.22 23.31
N ARG A 45 6.56 -2.27 23.45
CA ARG A 45 6.36 -0.98 24.13
C ARG A 45 5.57 0.00 23.26
N VAL A 46 5.42 -0.28 21.97
CA VAL A 46 4.77 0.58 21.00
C VAL A 46 3.47 -0.08 20.58
N ALA A 47 2.39 0.68 20.49
CA ALA A 47 1.13 0.14 20.00
C ALA A 47 1.35 -0.37 18.56
N PRO A 48 0.99 -1.62 18.24
CA PRO A 48 1.17 -2.15 16.90
C PRO A 48 0.36 -1.31 15.90
N PRO A 49 0.82 -1.22 14.64
CA PRO A 49 0.07 -0.55 13.59
C PRO A 49 -1.33 -1.14 13.49
N ARG A 50 -2.36 -0.29 13.61
CA ARG A 50 -3.78 -0.70 13.53
C ARG A 50 -4.44 -0.10 12.30
N GLY A 51 -5.27 -0.90 11.65
CA GLY A 51 -6.06 -0.51 10.50
C GLY A 51 -5.36 -0.85 9.18
N GLY A 52 -6.14 -1.29 8.19
CA GLY A 52 -5.59 -1.96 7.02
C GLY A 52 -4.57 -1.15 6.20
N ALA A 53 -4.64 0.18 6.18
CA ALA A 53 -3.64 1.00 5.50
C ALA A 53 -2.28 1.00 6.23
N MET A 54 -2.31 1.16 7.55
CA MET A 54 -1.11 1.18 8.39
C MET A 54 -0.45 -0.19 8.48
N GLU A 55 -1.23 -1.26 8.65
CA GLU A 55 -0.74 -2.65 8.67
C GLU A 55 -0.04 -3.01 7.35
N ARG A 56 -0.65 -2.67 6.20
CA ARG A 56 -0.02 -2.88 4.88
C ARG A 56 1.23 -2.02 4.67
N ALA A 57 1.28 -0.84 5.25
CA ALA A 57 2.45 0.04 5.17
C ALA A 57 3.61 -0.53 6.01
N ALA A 58 3.31 -0.95 7.24
CA ALA A 58 4.20 -1.66 8.13
C ALA A 58 4.79 -2.94 7.51
N GLY A 59 3.95 -3.78 6.92
CA GLY A 59 4.41 -4.99 6.24
C GLY A 59 5.35 -4.70 5.07
N ARG A 60 5.04 -3.68 4.23
CA ARG A 60 5.95 -3.27 3.16
C ARG A 60 7.29 -2.76 3.68
N MET A 61 7.29 -1.94 4.74
CA MET A 61 8.51 -1.44 5.37
C MET A 61 9.39 -2.60 5.89
N LEU A 62 8.79 -3.58 6.55
CA LEU A 62 9.49 -4.77 7.04
C LEU A 62 10.01 -5.64 5.87
N GLY A 63 9.25 -5.74 4.78
CA GLY A 63 9.71 -6.40 3.56
C GLY A 63 10.97 -5.75 2.97
N VAL A 64 11.04 -4.41 2.92
CA VAL A 64 12.24 -3.67 2.51
C VAL A 64 13.41 -4.00 3.46
N ALA A 65 13.17 -3.98 4.77
CA ALA A 65 14.18 -4.30 5.77
C ALA A 65 14.76 -5.71 5.57
N ALA A 66 13.90 -6.71 5.33
CA ALA A 66 14.28 -8.09 5.09
C ALA A 66 15.12 -8.24 3.82
N ARG A 67 14.77 -7.56 2.73
CA ARG A 67 15.58 -7.58 1.49
C ARG A 67 16.95 -6.92 1.69
N CYS A 68 17.03 -5.83 2.45
CA CYS A 68 18.30 -5.15 2.77
C CYS A 68 19.30 -6.03 3.53
N VAL A 69 18.82 -7.05 4.26
CA VAL A 69 19.66 -8.00 5.03
C VAL A 69 19.74 -9.39 4.40
N SER A 70 19.25 -9.53 3.16
CA SER A 70 19.30 -10.79 2.42
C SER A 70 20.75 -11.28 2.30
N PRO A 71 21.01 -12.59 2.48
CA PRO A 71 22.34 -13.16 2.21
C PRO A 71 22.69 -13.09 0.72
N ASP A 72 21.67 -13.18 -0.14
CA ASP A 72 21.77 -13.02 -1.59
C ASP A 72 21.84 -11.53 -1.95
N GLU A 73 22.94 -11.12 -2.58
CA GLU A 73 23.24 -9.74 -2.95
C GLU A 73 22.34 -9.23 -4.08
N GLU A 74 21.93 -10.09 -5.00
CA GLU A 74 21.06 -9.73 -6.13
C GLU A 74 19.66 -9.34 -5.67
N ARG A 75 19.27 -9.82 -4.48
CA ARG A 75 17.99 -9.46 -3.84
C ARG A 75 18.07 -8.18 -3.02
N ARG A 76 19.26 -7.64 -2.77
CA ARG A 76 19.42 -6.41 -1.98
C ARG A 76 19.11 -5.21 -2.85
N PRO A 77 18.11 -4.39 -2.47
CA PRO A 77 17.87 -3.14 -3.18
C PRO A 77 19.03 -2.17 -2.97
N SER A 78 19.28 -1.33 -3.99
CA SER A 78 20.13 -0.16 -3.86
C SER A 78 19.54 0.83 -2.85
N MET A 79 20.37 1.69 -2.26
CA MET A 79 19.89 2.70 -1.32
C MET A 79 18.88 3.67 -1.95
N GLY A 80 18.97 3.92 -3.26
CA GLY A 80 17.98 4.72 -3.99
C GLY A 80 16.61 4.05 -4.03
N GLU A 81 16.56 2.76 -4.32
CA GLU A 81 15.32 1.96 -4.29
C GLU A 81 14.75 1.88 -2.88
N VAL A 82 15.60 1.67 -1.86
CA VAL A 82 15.17 1.67 -0.45
C VAL A 82 14.46 2.98 -0.09
N VAL A 83 15.06 4.13 -0.44
CA VAL A 83 14.47 5.44 -0.15
C VAL A 83 13.15 5.63 -0.90
N ALA A 84 13.09 5.27 -2.18
CA ALA A 84 11.87 5.39 -2.98
C ALA A 84 10.72 4.53 -2.43
N GLU A 85 11.01 3.28 -2.05
CA GLU A 85 10.01 2.39 -1.46
C GLU A 85 9.52 2.90 -0.10
N LEU A 86 10.42 3.37 0.76
CA LEU A 86 10.06 3.92 2.06
C LEU A 86 9.27 5.23 1.93
N GLN A 87 9.58 6.08 0.96
CA GLN A 87 8.79 7.27 0.64
C GLN A 87 7.35 6.89 0.25
N HIS A 88 7.17 5.88 -0.61
CA HIS A 88 5.85 5.39 -0.99
C HIS A 88 5.06 4.79 0.19
N VAL A 89 5.76 4.14 1.12
CA VAL A 89 5.16 3.68 2.39
C VAL A 89 4.67 4.88 3.20
N LEU A 90 5.49 5.92 3.33
CA LEU A 90 5.16 7.13 4.07
C LEU A 90 3.98 7.88 3.44
N ASP A 91 3.93 8.03 2.13
CA ASP A 91 2.84 8.74 1.45
C ASP A 91 1.49 8.07 1.69
N ARG A 92 1.45 6.74 1.80
CA ARG A 92 0.23 5.99 2.13
C ARG A 92 -0.22 6.15 3.57
N VAL A 93 0.71 6.46 4.49
CA VAL A 93 0.40 6.70 5.91
C VAL A 93 0.09 8.17 6.17
N ARG A 94 0.84 9.07 5.54
CA ARG A 94 0.75 10.52 5.66
C ARG A 94 -0.31 11.13 4.78
N SER A 95 -0.97 10.37 3.89
CA SER A 95 -2.18 10.81 3.22
C SER A 95 -3.35 10.64 4.18
N PRO A 96 -3.78 11.71 4.87
CA PRO A 96 -4.98 11.69 5.67
C PRO A 96 -6.18 11.22 4.84
N PRO A 97 -7.12 10.48 5.47
CA PRO A 97 -8.24 9.87 4.77
C PRO A 97 -8.97 10.97 4.03
N ALA A 98 -9.10 10.92 2.69
CA ALA A 98 -9.64 11.98 1.80
C ALA A 98 -10.81 12.83 2.37
N ARG A 99 -11.57 12.27 3.30
CA ARG A 99 -12.55 12.89 4.20
C ARG A 99 -12.06 14.13 4.98
N TRP A 100 -10.78 14.22 5.35
CA TRP A 100 -10.21 15.37 6.07
C TRP A 100 -10.07 16.60 5.14
N TRP A 101 -9.76 16.43 3.86
CA TRP A 101 -9.56 17.54 2.92
C TRP A 101 -10.89 18.24 2.69
N ASN A 102 -11.98 17.45 2.62
CA ASN A 102 -13.36 17.95 2.63
C ASN A 102 -13.76 18.63 3.94
N MET A 103 -13.06 18.37 5.06
CA MET A 103 -13.36 18.95 6.36
C MET A 103 -12.54 20.22 6.66
N VAL A 104 -11.35 20.36 6.07
CA VAL A 104 -10.46 21.52 6.27
C VAL A 104 -10.62 22.57 5.16
N ILE A 105 -10.90 22.16 3.91
CA ILE A 105 -11.14 23.07 2.78
C ILE A 105 -12.64 23.19 2.46
N GLY A 106 -13.45 22.18 2.78
CA GLY A 106 -14.90 22.14 2.50
C GLY A 106 -15.78 22.78 3.58
N GLY A 107 -15.22 23.66 4.42
CA GLY A 107 -15.98 24.48 5.36
C GLY A 107 -16.69 25.64 4.67
N GLY A 108 -17.80 25.36 3.97
CA GLY A 108 -18.82 26.36 3.65
C GLY A 108 -19.01 26.70 2.17
N LEU A 109 -19.76 25.86 1.43
CA LEU A 109 -20.98 26.26 0.71
C LEU A 109 -21.57 25.05 -0.05
N PHE A 110 -21.87 23.94 0.63
CA PHE A 110 -22.99 23.09 0.21
C PHE A 110 -24.22 23.48 1.03
N ALA A 111 -24.53 24.78 1.01
CA ALA A 111 -25.86 25.23 1.33
C ALA A 111 -26.77 24.66 0.22
N ARG A 112 -27.49 23.60 0.58
CA ARG A 112 -28.70 23.16 -0.10
C ARG A 112 -29.47 24.38 -0.59
N ARG A 113 -29.62 24.51 -1.91
CA ARG A 113 -30.71 25.27 -2.48
C ARG A 113 -31.61 24.28 -3.21
N SER A 114 -32.43 23.59 -2.43
CA SER A 114 -33.70 23.09 -2.95
C SER A 114 -34.53 24.32 -3.33
N HIS A 115 -35.01 24.40 -4.57
CA HIS A 115 -36.41 24.66 -4.95
C HIS A 115 -36.53 25.21 -6.40
N PRO A 116 -37.70 24.97 -7.03
CA PRO A 116 -37.84 24.66 -8.45
C PRO A 116 -38.19 25.89 -9.28
N CYS A 117 -37.86 25.85 -10.58
CA CYS A 117 -38.46 26.72 -11.56
C CYS A 117 -39.31 25.85 -12.51
N MET A 118 -40.64 25.95 -12.36
CA MET A 118 -41.60 25.69 -13.43
C MET A 118 -41.37 26.69 -14.58
N GLY A 119 -41.45 26.24 -15.83
CA GLY A 119 -41.47 27.12 -17.01
C GLY A 119 -40.87 26.45 -18.23
N GLY A 120 -41.71 26.13 -19.23
CA GLY A 120 -41.40 25.23 -20.33
C GLY A 120 -40.74 25.84 -21.58
N CYS A 121 -40.89 25.05 -22.67
CA CYS A 121 -40.53 25.28 -24.07
C CYS A 121 -39.07 25.02 -24.49
N ALA A 122 -38.82 23.84 -25.07
CA ALA A 122 -38.78 23.70 -26.54
C ALA A 122 -38.60 22.22 -26.94
N LYS A 123 -39.41 21.80 -27.89
CA LYS A 123 -39.48 20.46 -28.46
C LYS A 123 -38.73 20.47 -29.80
N ALA A 124 -37.68 19.66 -29.93
CA ALA A 124 -37.12 19.21 -31.20
C ALA A 124 -36.45 17.85 -30.87
N GLY A 125 -36.85 16.71 -31.41
CA GLY A 125 -37.15 16.45 -32.82
C GLY A 125 -35.91 15.81 -33.45
N GLY A 126 -35.59 14.56 -33.09
CA GLY A 126 -34.42 13.84 -33.60
C GLY A 126 -34.62 12.33 -33.54
N ARG A 127 -35.00 11.76 -34.69
CA ARG A 127 -35.36 10.36 -34.93
C ARG A 127 -34.08 9.55 -35.16
N ASN A 128 -33.64 8.71 -34.22
CA ASN A 128 -32.51 7.80 -34.45
C ASN A 128 -33.02 6.45 -34.98
N ARG A 129 -32.62 6.11 -36.21
CA ARG A 129 -32.76 4.78 -36.82
C ARG A 129 -31.44 4.40 -37.48
N ASN A 130 -31.14 3.11 -37.33
CA ASN A 130 -30.10 2.28 -37.94
C ASN A 130 -28.81 2.18 -37.08
N HIS A 131 -28.55 1.05 -36.42
CA HIS A 131 -28.30 -0.30 -36.95
C HIS A 131 -26.99 -0.35 -37.73
N LEU A 132 -25.98 -1.00 -37.14
CA LEU A 132 -25.18 -2.05 -37.76
C LEU A 132 -24.33 -2.69 -36.64
N ILE A 133 -24.88 -3.77 -36.11
CA ILE A 133 -24.11 -4.85 -35.49
C ILE A 133 -23.52 -5.62 -36.66
N HIS A 134 -22.20 -5.69 -36.73
CA HIS A 134 -21.53 -6.82 -37.35
C HIS A 134 -20.56 -7.37 -36.31
N ASP A 135 -20.92 -8.57 -35.84
CA ASP A 135 -20.04 -9.58 -35.28
C ASP A 135 -18.71 -9.65 -36.04
N GLU A 136 -17.62 -9.84 -35.31
CA GLU A 136 -16.48 -10.63 -35.77
C GLU A 136 -15.93 -11.47 -34.59
N PRO A 137 -15.42 -12.68 -34.85
CA PRO A 137 -15.56 -13.84 -33.97
C PRO A 137 -14.37 -14.12 -33.03
N GLU A 138 -14.65 -14.93 -32.00
CA GLU A 138 -13.68 -15.79 -31.33
C GLU A 138 -12.98 -16.70 -32.35
N GLU A 139 -11.66 -16.89 -32.22
CA GLU A 139 -11.09 -18.23 -32.40
C GLU A 139 -9.86 -18.42 -31.50
N ALA A 140 -9.86 -19.58 -30.86
CA ALA A 140 -8.83 -20.08 -29.96
C ALA A 140 -7.89 -21.03 -30.71
N SER A 141 -6.60 -20.98 -30.40
CA SER A 141 -5.68 -22.14 -30.42
C SER A 141 -4.34 -21.66 -29.86
N GLY A 142 -3.69 -22.32 -28.90
CA GLY A 142 -3.60 -23.76 -28.71
C GLY A 142 -2.26 -24.21 -29.33
N GLY A 143 -1.15 -23.96 -28.63
CA GLY A 143 0.19 -24.33 -29.07
C GLY A 143 1.00 -24.87 -27.90
N SER A 144 0.84 -26.16 -27.64
CA SER A 144 1.69 -26.99 -26.79
C SER A 144 2.36 -28.04 -27.66
N SER A 145 3.58 -28.41 -27.26
CA SER A 145 4.38 -29.60 -27.61
C SER A 145 5.58 -29.33 -28.51
N GLY A 146 6.75 -29.77 -28.05
CA GLY A 146 7.99 -29.89 -28.81
C GLY A 146 9.22 -29.53 -28.00
#